data_AF-A0A7Y5G127-F1
#
_entry.id   AF-A0A7Y5G127-F1
#
_cell.length_a   1.000
_cell.length_b   1.000
_cell.length_c   1.000
_cell.angle_alpha   90.00
_cell.angle_beta   90.00
_cell.angle_gamma   90.00
#
_symmetry.space_group_name_H-M   'P 1'
#
loop_
_entity.id
_entity.type
_entity.pdbx_description
1 polymer ?
#
loop_
_entity_poly.entity_id
_entity_poly.type
_entity_poly.pdbx_seq_one_letter_code
_entity_poly.pdbx_strand_id
1 'polypeptide(L)'
;LNSPNRLTAQDWEGWLYRRGYNFVSLGQKDGVEMPVTAAGEGTPLLLTRKLGQGKMTYVDLALTPQWLNVQPGAYRLLANLISY
;
A
#
# COMPACT_ATOMS: atom_id res chain seq x y z
N LEU A 1 -3.69 -16.75 14.31
CA LEU A 1 -2.99 -15.72 13.50
C LEU A 1 -4.04 -15.02 12.65
N ASN A 2 -4.14 -13.69 12.72
CA ASN A 2 -5.11 -12.92 11.94
C ASN A 2 -4.41 -12.39 10.69
N SER A 3 -4.88 -12.76 9.52
CA SER A 3 -4.40 -12.23 8.24
C SER A 3 -5.57 -11.58 7.48
N PRO A 4 -5.35 -10.44 6.81
CA PRO A 4 -4.13 -9.63 6.83
C PRO A 4 -3.91 -8.94 8.20
N ASN A 5 -2.68 -8.50 8.46
CA ASN A 5 -2.40 -7.67 9.63
C ASN A 5 -3.18 -6.36 9.52
N ARG A 6 -3.98 -6.03 10.54
CA ARG A 6 -4.71 -4.75 10.59
C ARG A 6 -3.72 -3.59 10.64
N LEU A 7 -3.83 -2.67 9.68
CA LEU A 7 -3.12 -1.39 9.67
C LEU A 7 -3.99 -0.32 10.33
N THR A 8 -3.36 0.59 11.06
CA THR A 8 -3.97 1.70 11.80
C THR A 8 -3.23 2.99 11.50
N ALA A 9 -3.71 4.13 11.99
CA ALA A 9 -3.02 5.42 11.84
C ALA A 9 -1.57 5.37 12.34
N GLN A 10 -1.29 4.61 13.40
CA GLN A 10 0.04 4.49 14.00
C GLN A 10 1.06 3.85 13.05
N ASP A 11 0.64 2.95 12.15
CA ASP A 11 1.53 2.33 11.15
C ASP A 11 2.05 3.34 10.11
N TRP A 12 1.45 4.53 10.07
CA TRP A 12 1.80 5.62 9.17
C TRP A 12 2.56 6.75 9.87
N GLU A 13 2.71 6.72 11.19
CA GLU A 13 3.44 7.72 11.97
C GLU A 13 4.95 7.67 11.67
N GLY A 14 5.60 8.83 11.70
CA GLY A 14 7.06 8.92 11.50
C GLY A 14 7.57 8.59 10.09
N TRP A 15 6.68 8.37 9.11
CA TRP A 15 7.09 8.16 7.72
C TRP A 15 7.89 9.35 7.19
N LEU A 16 9.01 9.04 6.54
CA LEU A 16 9.97 10.01 6.06
C LEU A 16 9.66 10.43 4.61
N TYR A 17 10.03 11.67 4.27
CA TYR A 17 9.94 12.22 2.91
C TYR A 17 8.52 12.26 2.32
N ARG A 18 8.24 11.43 1.31
CA ARG A 18 6.99 11.40 0.55
C ARG A 18 6.25 10.10 0.81
N ARG A 19 4.92 10.10 0.61
CA ARG A 19 4.09 8.90 0.75
C ARG A 19 4.11 8.02 -0.50
N GLY A 20 4.06 8.64 -1.68
CA GLY A 20 4.14 7.98 -2.98
C GLY A 20 5.11 8.70 -3.91
N TYR A 21 5.57 8.00 -4.95
CA TYR A 21 6.46 8.57 -5.97
C TYR A 21 5.70 9.08 -7.18
N ASN A 22 4.54 8.49 -7.50
CA ASN A 22 3.79 8.79 -8.72
C ASN A 22 2.30 8.97 -8.42
N PHE A 23 1.58 9.46 -9.42
CA PHE A 23 0.12 9.53 -9.39
C PHE A 23 -0.41 8.58 -10.45
N VAL A 24 -1.14 7.55 -10.03
CA VAL A 24 -1.81 6.66 -10.97
C VAL A 24 -3.18 7.20 -11.30
N SER A 25 -3.42 7.47 -12.58
CA SER A 25 -4.76 7.65 -13.12
C SER A 25 -5.28 6.29 -13.60
N LEU A 26 -6.44 5.88 -13.09
CA LEU A 26 -7.12 4.67 -13.53
C LEU A 26 -8.24 5.06 -14.49
N GLY A 27 -8.14 4.59 -15.74
CA GLY A 27 -9.20 4.74 -16.74
C GLY A 27 -10.45 3.90 -16.42
N GLN A 28 -10.26 2.64 -16.01
CA GLN A 28 -11.33 1.76 -15.54
C GLN A 28 -10.99 1.27 -14.13
N LYS A 29 -11.97 1.34 -13.22
CA LYS A 29 -11.82 0.94 -11.81
C LYS A 29 -12.48 -0.41 -11.50
N ASP A 30 -13.23 -0.98 -12.43
CA ASP A 30 -13.95 -2.24 -12.22
C ASP A 30 -12.98 -3.38 -11.91
N GLY A 31 -13.23 -4.07 -10.80
CA GLY A 31 -12.38 -5.17 -10.33
C GLY A 31 -11.03 -4.75 -9.74
N VAL A 32 -10.81 -3.45 -9.46
CA VAL A 32 -9.61 -2.93 -8.81
C VAL A 32 -9.92 -2.52 -7.36
N GLU A 33 -9.22 -3.13 -6.41
CA GLU A 33 -9.23 -2.78 -4.99
C GLU A 33 -8.18 -1.68 -4.72
N MET A 34 -8.52 -0.69 -3.89
CA MET A 34 -7.62 0.41 -3.50
C MET A 34 -7.39 0.42 -1.98
N PRO A 35 -6.66 -0.57 -1.42
CA PRO A 35 -6.61 -0.78 0.03
C PRO A 35 -5.88 0.32 0.81
N VAL A 36 -5.09 1.15 0.12
CA VAL A 36 -4.41 2.31 0.71
C VAL A 36 -4.55 3.49 -0.24
N THR A 37 -5.04 4.60 0.28
CA THR A 37 -5.18 5.88 -0.44
C THR A 37 -4.50 7.00 0.35
N ALA A 38 -4.04 8.04 -0.35
CA ALA A 38 -3.55 9.26 0.27
C ALA A 38 -4.70 10.01 0.94
N ALA A 39 -4.41 10.67 2.06
CA ALA A 39 -5.36 11.59 2.70
C ALA A 39 -5.68 12.77 1.78
N GLY A 40 -6.93 13.23 1.79
CA GLY A 40 -7.42 14.29 0.90
C GLY A 40 -8.13 13.71 -0.31
N GLU A 41 -7.56 13.89 -1.52
CA GLU A 41 -8.17 13.51 -2.80
C GLU A 41 -8.36 12.00 -3.00
N GLY A 42 -7.94 11.17 -2.05
CA GLY A 42 -8.16 9.72 -2.09
C GLY A 42 -7.35 9.03 -3.19
N THR A 43 -6.26 9.64 -3.65
CA THR A 43 -5.36 9.05 -4.65
C THR A 43 -4.89 7.67 -4.18
N PRO A 44 -5.04 6.60 -4.98
CA PRO A 44 -4.59 5.28 -4.59
C PRO A 44 -3.07 5.20 -4.53
N LEU A 45 -2.56 4.66 -3.42
CA LEU A 45 -1.14 4.35 -3.20
C LEU A 45 -0.86 2.85 -3.36
N LEU A 46 -1.90 2.02 -3.22
CA LEU A 46 -1.90 0.62 -3.57
C LEU A 46 -3.11 0.31 -4.45
N LEU A 47 -2.90 -0.51 -5.47
CA LEU A 47 -3.94 -1.00 -6.38
C LEU A 47 -3.81 -2.50 -6.52
N THR A 48 -4.85 -3.25 -6.21
CA THR A 48 -4.85 -4.71 -6.33
C THR A 48 -5.94 -5.15 -7.29
N ARG A 49 -5.61 -6.05 -8.21
CA ARG A 49 -6.62 -6.71 -9.06
C ARG A 49 -6.36 -8.20 -9.15
N LYS A 50 -7.41 -8.97 -9.34
CA LYS A 50 -7.29 -10.39 -9.69
C LYS A 50 -6.78 -10.52 -11.12
N LEU A 51 -5.79 -11.39 -11.33
CA LEU A 51 -5.27 -11.73 -12.66
C LEU A 51 -5.18 -13.26 -12.75
N GLY A 52 -6.13 -13.88 -13.46
CA GLY A 52 -6.26 -15.33 -13.49
C GLY A 52 -6.55 -15.90 -12.10
N GLN A 53 -5.68 -16.81 -11.63
CA GLN A 53 -5.75 -17.40 -10.29
C GLN A 53 -5.00 -16.60 -9.22
N GLY A 54 -4.21 -15.59 -9.62
CA GLY A 54 -3.42 -14.77 -8.71
C GLY A 54 -3.98 -13.36 -8.52
N LYS A 55 -3.26 -12.58 -7.73
CA LYS A 55 -3.47 -11.13 -7.57
C LYS A 55 -2.21 -10.39 -8.00
N MET A 56 -2.42 -9.22 -8.59
CA MET A 56 -1.35 -8.29 -8.92
C MET A 56 -1.59 -7.01 -8.13
N THR A 57 -0.62 -6.63 -7.30
CA THR A 57 -0.66 -5.38 -6.55
C THR A 57 0.39 -4.42 -7.07
N TYR A 58 -0.06 -3.27 -7.58
CA TYR A 58 0.79 -2.13 -7.87
C TYR A 58 1.00 -1.33 -6.59
N VAL A 59 2.26 -0.95 -6.32
CA VAL A 59 2.70 -0.28 -5.10
C VAL A 59 3.39 1.03 -5.47
N ASP A 60 2.73 2.16 -5.24
CA ASP A 60 3.35 3.49 -5.43
C ASP A 60 4.04 4.01 -4.16
N LEU A 61 3.77 3.38 -3.02
CA LEU A 61 4.30 3.81 -1.74
C LEU A 61 5.83 3.93 -1.78
N ALA A 62 6.34 5.06 -1.28
CA ALA A 62 7.77 5.30 -1.15
C ALA A 62 8.34 4.51 0.04
N LEU A 63 8.48 3.19 -0.14
CA LEU A 63 8.78 2.25 0.93
C LEU A 63 10.26 2.21 1.31
N THR A 64 11.17 2.45 0.37
CA THR A 64 12.62 2.32 0.61
C THR A 64 13.12 3.14 1.80
N PRO A 65 12.80 4.45 1.94
CA PRO A 65 13.23 5.21 3.11
C PRO A 65 12.64 4.67 4.42
N GLN A 66 11.43 4.11 4.38
CA GLN A 66 10.75 3.60 5.57
C GLN A 66 11.38 2.29 6.03
N TRP A 67 11.71 1.40 5.09
CA TRP A 67 12.42 0.16 5.38
C TRP A 67 13.84 0.43 5.90
N LEU A 68 14.59 1.34 5.25
CA LEU A 68 15.92 1.72 5.70
C LEU A 68 15.91 2.34 7.11
N ASN A 69 14.83 3.02 7.49
CA ASN A 69 14.64 3.57 8.83
C ASN A 69 13.92 2.61 9.81
N VAL A 70 13.78 1.33 9.44
CA VAL A 70 13.18 0.28 10.29
C VAL A 70 11.77 0.64 10.78
N GLN A 71 10.97 1.32 9.96
CA GLN A 71 9.63 1.75 10.34
C GLN A 71 8.67 0.54 10.51
N PRO A 72 8.13 0.28 11.71
CA PRO A 72 7.34 -0.93 11.97
C PRO A 72 6.13 -1.11 11.04
N GLY A 73 5.43 -0.02 10.74
CA GLY A 73 4.26 -0.05 9.86
C GLY A 73 4.61 -0.43 8.41
N ALA A 74 5.79 -0.04 7.91
CA ALA A 74 6.25 -0.39 6.58
C ALA A 74 6.57 -1.90 6.46
N TYR A 75 7.08 -2.52 7.52
CA TYR A 75 7.31 -3.97 7.56
C TYR A 75 6.01 -4.76 7.75
N ARG A 76 5.06 -4.24 8.55
CA ARG A 76 3.72 -4.83 8.67
C ARG A 76 2.97 -4.82 7.33
N LEU A 77 3.08 -3.72 6.59
CA LEU A 77 2.54 -3.62 5.25
C LEU A 77 3.24 -4.60 4.28
N LEU A 78 4.57 -4.71 4.33
CA LEU A 78 5.32 -5.68 3.52
C LEU A 78 4.85 -7.11 3.79
N ALA A 79 4.66 -7.48 5.06
CA ALA A 79 4.12 -8.79 5.42
C ALA A 79 2.76 -9.05 4.76
N ASN A 80 1.85 -8.06 4.76
CA ASN A 80 0.56 -8.18 4.07
C ASN A 80 0.69 -8.30 2.55
N LEU A 81 1.64 -7.58 1.94
CA LEU A 81 1.86 -7.58 0.49
C LEU A 81 2.37 -8.93 -0.03
N ILE A 82 3.22 -9.61 0.75
CA ILE A 82 3.82 -10.90 0.35
C ILE A 82 3.01 -12.12 0.80
N SER A 83 2.08 -11.94 1.76
CA SER A 83 1.24 -13.02 2.29
C SER A 83 -0.10 -13.17 1.56
N TYR A 84 -0.24 -12.52 0.40
CA TYR A 84 -1.48 -12.49 -0.35
C TYR A 84 -1.77 -13.81 -1.06
#